data_AF-A0AA39Q3Z6-F1
#
_entry.id   AF-A0AA39Q3Z6-F1
#
_cell.length_a   1.000
_cell.length_b   1.000
_cell.length_c   1.000
_cell.angle_alpha   90.00
_cell.angle_beta   90.00
_cell.angle_gamma   90.00
#
_symmetry.space_group_name_H-M   'P 1'
#
loop_
_entity.id
_entity.type
_entity.pdbx_description
1 polymer ?
#
loop_
_entity_poly.entity_id
_entity_poly.type
_entity_poly.pdbx_seq_one_letter_code
_entity_poly.pdbx_strand_id
1 'polypeptide(L)'
;MPQFKGHMIKGISRPLSNDSPTIYSSLLASKRDLASAILDYLPPPSVKNGDLINEIQKSLFCGLKTGEQMRVEAVDHLPSNETGRVEKTTDSRDQRVQKSPSGRELTESRSSIVRYIMSTSLYLSSNKSDARYTLPYVNPLNGVRIHDTFWLHQARKADVILMNRGPIPAPAWTYDGTPQGNWSYIDCLHLNGSATVGFTTRLDTRLQILNAALHATLTQFLPELHQTLRTIYTDQDIRRRRNLWIWHGSVQCNEDFSASDPWSLYHDAQVYMHNYILPKILPYYGILFLPLAERGLCRMLEAQSRYASRRLHRA
;
A
#
# COMPACT_ATOMS: atom_id res chain seq x y z
N MET A 1 0.48 37.18 -52.71
CA MET A 1 0.06 37.46 -51.31
C MET A 1 -1.25 36.74 -51.05
N PRO A 2 -1.30 35.69 -50.20
CA PRO A 2 -2.55 35.03 -49.87
C PRO A 2 -3.16 35.60 -48.58
N GLN A 3 -4.47 35.83 -48.61
CA GLN A 3 -5.27 36.29 -47.47
C GLN A 3 -5.55 35.12 -46.51
N PHE A 4 -5.13 35.26 -45.25
CA PHE A 4 -5.53 34.36 -44.16
C PHE A 4 -6.94 34.73 -43.68
N LYS A 5 -7.91 33.83 -43.86
CA LYS A 5 -9.21 33.89 -43.18
C LYS A 5 -9.09 33.23 -41.81
N GLY A 6 -9.24 34.02 -40.74
CA GLY A 6 -9.34 33.52 -39.38
C GLY A 6 -10.66 32.79 -39.15
N HIS A 7 -10.60 31.55 -38.63
CA HIS A 7 -11.75 30.84 -38.11
C HIS A 7 -11.82 31.01 -36.59
N MET A 8 -12.90 31.65 -36.16
CA MET A 8 -13.24 31.91 -34.77
C MET A 8 -13.90 30.65 -34.20
N ILE A 9 -13.17 29.87 -33.40
CA ILE A 9 -13.72 28.70 -32.70
C ILE A 9 -14.51 29.20 -31.49
N LYS A 10 -15.85 29.15 -31.58
CA LYS A 10 -16.74 29.33 -30.42
C LYS A 10 -16.56 28.17 -29.46
N GLY A 11 -16.03 28.45 -28.27
CA GLY A 11 -15.98 27.50 -27.15
C GLY A 11 -17.39 27.12 -26.71
N ILE A 12 -17.75 25.85 -26.90
CA ILE A 12 -18.95 25.25 -26.32
C ILE A 12 -18.60 24.86 -24.89
N SER A 13 -19.07 25.65 -23.93
CA SER A 13 -19.08 25.28 -22.51
C SER A 13 -19.99 24.06 -22.36
N ARG A 14 -19.41 22.88 -22.10
CA ARG A 14 -20.19 21.70 -21.72
C ARG A 14 -20.81 21.93 -20.34
N PRO A 15 -22.12 21.70 -20.15
CA PRO A 15 -22.72 21.73 -18.82
C PRO A 15 -22.09 20.63 -17.96
N LEU A 16 -21.81 20.98 -16.70
CA LEU A 16 -21.41 20.02 -15.66
C LEU A 16 -22.49 18.95 -15.56
N SER A 17 -22.09 17.71 -15.87
CA SER A 17 -22.93 16.53 -15.80
C SER A 17 -23.41 16.36 -14.36
N ASN A 18 -24.73 16.28 -14.15
CA ASN A 18 -25.30 15.83 -12.88
C ASN A 18 -24.82 14.40 -12.64
N ASP A 19 -23.85 14.22 -11.74
CA ASP A 19 -23.36 12.90 -11.38
C ASP A 19 -24.51 12.03 -10.83
N SER A 20 -24.59 10.82 -11.37
CA SER A 20 -25.72 9.92 -11.15
C SER A 20 -25.74 9.40 -9.70
N PRO A 21 -26.88 9.48 -8.96
CA PRO A 21 -27.00 9.02 -7.56
C PRO A 21 -26.73 7.52 -7.34
N THR A 22 -26.54 6.76 -8.42
CA THR A 22 -26.31 5.32 -8.46
C THR A 22 -24.95 4.90 -7.88
N ILE A 23 -23.90 5.72 -8.03
CA ILE A 23 -22.54 5.36 -7.57
C ILE A 23 -22.46 5.32 -6.04
N TYR A 24 -23.02 6.33 -5.37
CA TYR A 24 -23.04 6.40 -3.90
C TYR A 24 -23.79 5.21 -3.28
N SER A 25 -24.90 4.81 -3.87
CA SER A 25 -25.70 3.67 -3.39
C SER A 25 -24.91 2.36 -3.47
N SER A 26 -24.12 2.17 -4.53
CA SER A 26 -23.28 0.99 -4.73
C SER A 26 -22.14 0.94 -3.70
N LEU A 27 -21.47 2.08 -3.45
CA LEU A 27 -20.42 2.17 -2.43
C LEU A 27 -20.96 1.88 -1.03
N LEU A 28 -22.19 2.31 -0.72
CA LEU A 28 -22.86 2.00 0.54
C LEU A 28 -23.19 0.51 0.68
N ALA A 29 -23.59 -0.17 -0.41
CA ALA A 29 -23.77 -1.61 -0.41
C ALA A 29 -22.45 -2.33 -0.12
N SER A 30 -21.36 -1.94 -0.80
CA SER A 30 -20.02 -2.50 -0.55
C SER A 30 -19.58 -2.30 0.91
N LYS A 31 -19.94 -1.19 1.56
CA LYS A 31 -19.64 -1.00 3.00
C LYS A 31 -20.31 -2.05 3.89
N ARG A 32 -21.53 -2.49 3.58
CA ARG A 32 -22.21 -3.55 4.35
C ARG A 32 -21.50 -4.89 4.16
N ASP A 33 -21.16 -5.23 2.92
CA ASP A 33 -20.45 -6.47 2.61
C ASP A 33 -19.08 -6.51 3.29
N LEU A 34 -18.34 -5.38 3.24
CA LEU A 34 -17.08 -5.22 3.96
C LEU A 34 -17.25 -5.30 5.48
N ALA A 35 -18.30 -4.68 6.03
CA ALA A 35 -18.56 -4.74 7.47
C ALA A 35 -18.85 -6.17 7.93
N SER A 36 -19.59 -6.95 7.15
CA SER A 36 -19.82 -8.38 7.42
C SER A 36 -18.52 -9.16 7.34
N ALA A 37 -17.74 -8.98 6.26
CA ALA A 37 -16.47 -9.69 6.07
C ALA A 37 -15.46 -9.38 7.17
N ILE A 38 -15.41 -8.14 7.68
CA ILE A 38 -14.51 -7.76 8.79
C ILE A 38 -14.68 -8.66 10.01
N LEU A 39 -15.91 -9.08 10.33
CA LEU A 39 -16.18 -9.91 11.51
C LEU A 39 -15.45 -11.25 11.46
N ASP A 40 -15.28 -11.82 10.26
CA ASP A 40 -14.57 -13.09 10.06
C ASP A 40 -13.05 -12.97 10.30
N TYR A 41 -12.52 -11.74 10.28
CA TYR A 41 -11.10 -11.45 10.45
C TYR A 41 -10.72 -10.93 11.84
N LEU A 42 -11.70 -10.70 12.71
CA LEU A 42 -11.44 -10.31 14.10
C LEU A 42 -11.00 -11.54 14.91
N PRO A 43 -9.94 -11.44 15.73
CA PRO A 43 -9.62 -12.51 16.67
C PRO A 43 -10.75 -12.64 17.70
N PRO A 44 -10.96 -13.84 18.27
CA PRO A 44 -11.96 -14.05 19.31
C PRO A 44 -11.73 -13.09 20.49
N PRO A 45 -12.80 -12.62 21.15
CA PRO A 45 -12.74 -11.59 22.19
C PRO A 45 -12.04 -12.13 23.45
N SER A 46 -10.71 -12.03 23.52
CA SER A 46 -9.99 -12.48 24.71
C SER A 46 -8.73 -11.68 25.07
N VAL A 47 -8.53 -10.45 24.59
CA VAL A 47 -7.30 -9.70 24.90
C VAL A 47 -7.56 -8.25 25.31
N LYS A 48 -7.18 -7.92 26.55
CA LYS A 48 -7.16 -6.57 27.14
C LYS A 48 -5.97 -5.75 26.59
N ASN A 49 -5.92 -5.50 25.27
CA ASN A 49 -4.80 -4.80 24.61
C ASN A 49 -4.90 -3.25 24.63
N GLY A 50 -5.92 -2.68 25.26
CA GLY A 50 -6.20 -1.24 25.21
C GLY A 50 -5.16 -0.35 25.88
N ASP A 51 -4.44 -0.84 26.89
CA ASP A 51 -3.56 0.01 27.72
C ASP A 51 -2.22 0.32 27.05
N LEU A 52 -1.63 -0.64 26.33
CA LEU A 52 -0.29 -0.52 25.73
C LEU A 52 -0.27 0.42 24.50
N ILE A 53 -1.33 0.40 23.69
CA ILE A 53 -1.43 1.26 22.49
C ILE A 53 -1.54 2.73 22.90
N ASN A 54 -2.34 3.03 23.94
CA ASN A 54 -2.50 4.37 24.48
C ASN A 54 -1.20 4.92 25.09
N GLU A 55 -0.39 4.06 25.71
CA GLU A 55 0.91 4.44 26.29
C GLU A 55 1.95 4.73 25.21
N ILE A 56 2.05 3.88 24.18
CA ILE A 56 2.97 4.09 23.04
C ILE A 56 2.60 5.35 22.25
N GLN A 57 1.31 5.59 22.01
CA GLN A 57 0.85 6.83 21.35
C GLN A 57 1.23 8.07 22.18
N LYS A 58 1.00 8.05 23.50
CA LYS A 58 1.42 9.16 24.39
C LYS A 58 2.93 9.40 24.34
N SER A 59 3.75 8.34 24.38
CA SER A 59 5.21 8.47 24.33
C SER A 59 5.73 9.00 22.99
N LEU A 60 5.18 8.55 21.86
CA LEU A 60 5.57 9.03 20.53
C LEU A 60 5.17 10.49 20.30
N PHE A 61 3.97 10.90 20.74
CA PHE A 61 3.53 12.30 20.64
C PHE A 61 4.24 13.24 21.62
N CYS A 62 4.73 12.73 22.77
CA CYS A 62 5.55 13.51 23.69
C CYS A 62 6.99 13.71 23.18
N GLY A 63 7.63 12.69 22.60
CA GLY A 63 8.99 12.79 22.06
C GLY A 63 9.12 13.73 20.84
N LEU A 64 8.05 13.87 20.05
CA LEU A 64 8.02 14.83 18.93
C LEU A 64 7.94 16.30 19.38
N LYS A 65 7.54 16.56 20.63
CA LYS A 65 7.43 17.94 21.18
C LYS A 65 8.72 18.45 21.82
N THR A 66 9.66 17.57 22.17
CA THR A 66 10.85 17.95 22.96
C THR A 66 12.06 18.39 22.13
N GLY A 67 11.99 18.36 20.78
CA GLY A 67 13.02 18.94 19.93
C GLY A 67 14.38 18.21 19.97
N GLU A 68 14.42 16.97 20.45
CA GLU A 68 15.63 16.14 20.37
C GLU A 68 15.93 15.79 18.91
N GLN A 69 17.16 16.08 18.46
CA GLN A 69 17.61 15.75 17.11
C GLN A 69 17.79 14.23 16.95
N MET A 70 16.77 13.57 16.41
CA MET A 70 16.89 12.18 15.97
C MET A 70 17.59 12.13 14.61
N ARG A 71 18.79 11.52 14.57
CA ARG A 71 19.46 11.17 13.31
C ARG A 71 18.93 9.81 12.86
N VAL A 72 18.07 9.80 11.83
CA VAL A 72 17.57 8.58 11.21
C VAL A 72 18.54 8.17 10.11
N GLU A 73 19.26 7.06 10.31
CA GLU A 73 20.05 6.44 9.25
C GLU A 73 19.23 5.32 8.61
N ALA A 74 18.80 5.53 7.38
CA ALA A 74 18.22 4.49 6.54
C ALA A 74 19.32 3.55 6.07
N VAL A 75 19.29 2.29 6.54
CA VAL A 75 20.18 1.25 6.03
C VAL A 75 19.42 0.50 4.94
N ASP A 76 19.51 1.00 3.72
CA ASP A 76 18.94 0.33 2.55
C ASP A 76 19.81 -0.90 2.19
N HIS A 77 19.32 -2.08 2.55
CA HIS A 77 19.88 -3.34 2.05
C HIS A 77 19.20 -3.72 0.73
N LEU A 78 19.55 -3.04 -0.35
CA LEU A 78 19.19 -3.49 -1.71
C LEU A 78 20.04 -4.72 -2.08
N PRO A 79 19.44 -5.83 -2.54
CA PRO A 79 20.20 -6.94 -3.09
C PRO A 79 20.77 -6.54 -4.46
N SER A 80 22.09 -6.40 -4.56
CA SER A 80 22.79 -6.16 -5.82
C SER A 80 22.86 -7.45 -6.64
N ASN A 81 21.90 -7.65 -7.55
CA ASN A 81 21.99 -8.63 -8.63
C ASN A 81 22.18 -7.89 -9.95
N GLU A 82 23.42 -7.59 -10.33
CA GLU A 82 23.76 -7.13 -11.68
C GLU A 82 24.80 -8.05 -12.32
N THR A 83 24.32 -9.00 -13.11
CA THR A 83 25.07 -9.65 -14.18
C THR A 83 25.01 -8.74 -15.42
N GLY A 84 25.95 -7.80 -15.51
CA GLY A 84 26.01 -6.85 -16.63
C GLY A 84 27.37 -6.17 -16.70
N ARG A 85 28.30 -6.80 -17.43
CA ARG A 85 29.71 -6.40 -17.55
C ARG A 85 29.84 -5.09 -18.33
N VAL A 86 29.98 -3.97 -17.62
CA VAL A 86 30.59 -2.74 -18.12
C VAL A 86 31.73 -2.38 -17.17
N GLU A 87 32.96 -2.58 -17.63
CA GLU A 87 34.19 -2.20 -16.92
C GLU A 87 34.28 -0.67 -16.85
N LYS A 88 33.70 -0.11 -15.79
CA LYS A 88 34.08 1.21 -15.30
C LYS A 88 34.95 0.98 -14.07
N THR A 89 36.27 1.18 -14.23
CA THR A 89 37.26 1.12 -13.15
C THR A 89 37.05 2.30 -12.19
N THR A 90 36.00 2.24 -11.39
CA THR A 90 35.90 3.02 -10.16
C THR A 90 36.64 2.25 -9.08
N ASP A 91 37.68 2.86 -8.54
CA ASP A 91 38.54 2.34 -7.48
C ASP A 91 37.69 1.85 -6.29
N SER A 92 37.45 0.53 -6.22
CA SER A 92 36.52 -0.11 -5.28
C SER A 92 37.07 -0.21 -3.85
N ARG A 93 38.24 0.39 -3.58
CA ARG A 93 38.95 0.26 -2.30
C ARG A 93 38.43 1.17 -1.18
N ASP A 94 37.52 2.10 -1.48
CA ASP A 94 36.98 3.05 -0.50
C ASP A 94 35.47 2.89 -0.22
N GLN A 95 34.86 1.74 -0.52
CA GLN A 95 33.63 1.35 0.17
C GLN A 95 34.00 0.92 1.60
N ARG A 96 34.36 1.89 2.44
CA ARG A 96 34.46 1.69 3.89
C ARG A 96 33.10 1.20 4.36
N VAL A 97 33.01 -0.09 4.66
CA VAL A 97 31.89 -0.67 5.41
C VAL A 97 31.83 0.09 6.72
N GLN A 98 30.91 1.05 6.79
CA GLN A 98 30.71 1.86 7.97
C GLN A 98 30.16 0.94 9.06
N LYS A 99 31.03 0.54 9.99
CA LYS A 99 30.62 -0.25 11.15
C LYS A 99 29.58 0.58 11.91
N SER A 100 28.45 -0.03 12.25
CA SER A 100 27.49 0.60 13.14
C SER A 100 28.16 0.96 14.46
N PRO A 101 27.88 2.14 15.04
CA PRO A 101 28.50 2.57 16.27
C PRO A 101 28.17 1.59 17.40
N SER A 102 29.12 1.42 18.30
CA SER A 102 28.95 0.51 19.44
C SER A 102 27.94 1.07 20.45
N GLY A 103 27.35 0.21 21.28
CA GLY A 103 26.45 0.68 22.35
C GLY A 103 27.12 1.66 23.32
N ARG A 104 28.44 1.54 23.50
CA ARG A 104 29.23 2.47 24.32
C ARG A 104 29.32 3.86 23.67
N GLU A 105 29.63 3.91 22.38
CA GLU A 105 29.70 5.18 21.62
C GLU A 105 28.36 5.90 21.63
N LEU A 106 27.26 5.17 21.42
CA LEU A 106 25.91 5.73 21.51
C LEU A 106 25.60 6.29 22.90
N THR A 107 26.04 5.61 23.96
CA THR A 107 25.86 6.08 25.34
C THR A 107 26.69 7.35 25.60
N GLU A 108 27.96 7.36 25.18
CA GLU A 108 28.87 8.49 25.33
C GLU A 108 28.39 9.72 24.56
N SER A 109 27.84 9.52 23.35
CA SER A 109 27.28 10.60 22.52
C SER A 109 25.84 10.96 22.86
N ARG A 110 25.23 10.32 23.86
CA ARG A 110 23.79 10.44 24.20
C ARG A 110 22.88 10.29 22.98
N SER A 111 23.26 9.38 22.09
CA SER A 111 22.54 9.08 20.86
C SER A 111 21.86 7.73 20.96
N SER A 112 20.84 7.52 20.14
CA SER A 112 20.20 6.22 19.98
C SER A 112 20.17 5.84 18.50
N ILE A 113 20.15 4.54 18.22
CA ILE A 113 19.92 4.01 16.89
C ILE A 113 18.59 3.29 16.89
N VAL A 114 17.77 3.60 15.89
CA VAL A 114 16.53 2.90 15.61
C VAL A 114 16.72 2.15 14.29
N ARG A 115 16.60 0.83 14.33
CA ARG A 115 16.58 0.01 13.12
C ARG A 115 15.16 -0.14 12.66
N TYR A 116 14.89 0.18 11.41
CA TYR A 116 13.59 -0.08 10.82
C TYR A 116 13.69 -0.97 9.59
N ILE A 117 12.60 -1.67 9.29
CA ILE A 117 12.40 -2.37 8.03
C ILE A 117 11.09 -1.90 7.42
N MET A 118 11.07 -1.77 6.10
CA MET A 118 9.85 -1.56 5.33
C MET A 118 9.52 -2.83 4.55
N SER A 119 8.28 -3.31 4.66
CA SER A 119 7.76 -4.37 3.79
C SER A 119 6.56 -3.89 3.02
N THR A 120 6.56 -4.18 1.72
CA THR A 120 5.44 -3.95 0.80
C THR A 120 4.63 -5.22 0.51
N SER A 121 5.04 -6.37 1.05
CA SER A 121 4.52 -7.70 0.74
C SER A 121 3.82 -8.34 1.94
N LEU A 122 2.68 -8.98 1.67
CA LEU A 122 1.96 -9.84 2.61
C LEU A 122 2.34 -11.32 2.49
N TYR A 123 3.27 -11.66 1.60
CA TYR A 123 3.72 -13.05 1.51
C TYR A 123 4.70 -13.39 2.63
N LEU A 124 4.29 -14.32 3.50
CA LEU A 124 5.11 -14.85 4.58
C LEU A 124 5.40 -16.34 4.37
N SER A 125 6.67 -16.66 4.19
CA SER A 125 7.22 -18.02 4.24
C SER A 125 8.43 -18.01 5.17
N SER A 126 8.55 -19.06 6.00
CA SER A 126 9.71 -19.23 6.88
C SER A 126 10.96 -19.66 6.10
N ASN A 127 10.78 -20.14 4.87
CA ASN A 127 11.85 -20.60 4.01
C ASN A 127 12.40 -19.44 3.16
N LYS A 128 13.63 -19.01 3.42
CA LYS A 128 14.30 -17.99 2.60
C LYS A 128 14.49 -18.43 1.13
N SER A 129 14.57 -19.74 0.88
CA SER A 129 14.73 -20.32 -0.46
C SER A 129 13.41 -20.57 -1.19
N ASP A 130 12.29 -20.07 -0.66
CA ASP A 130 11.00 -20.14 -1.33
C ASP A 130 11.08 -19.55 -2.75
N ALA A 131 10.47 -20.24 -3.71
CA ALA A 131 10.45 -19.82 -5.11
C ALA A 131 9.87 -18.41 -5.26
N ARG A 132 8.90 -18.02 -4.43
CA ARG A 132 8.31 -16.66 -4.48
C ARG A 132 9.29 -15.55 -4.10
N TYR A 133 10.34 -15.85 -3.33
CA TYR A 133 11.39 -14.89 -2.96
C TYR A 133 12.60 -14.91 -3.90
N THR A 134 12.77 -15.97 -4.68
CA THR A 134 13.99 -16.21 -5.46
C THR A 134 13.77 -16.15 -6.96
N LEU A 135 12.53 -16.36 -7.42
CA LEU A 135 12.18 -16.41 -8.83
C LEU A 135 11.08 -15.40 -9.17
N PRO A 136 11.04 -14.92 -10.42
CA PRO A 136 9.87 -14.22 -10.95
C PRO A 136 8.59 -15.05 -10.75
N TYR A 137 7.66 -14.55 -9.94
CA TYR A 137 6.38 -15.22 -9.70
C TYR A 137 5.27 -14.50 -10.45
N VAL A 138 4.51 -15.23 -11.27
CA VAL A 138 3.28 -14.71 -11.90
C VAL A 138 2.11 -15.21 -11.07
N ASN A 139 1.32 -14.27 -10.54
CA ASN A 139 0.18 -14.65 -9.72
C ASN A 139 -0.91 -15.28 -10.61
N PRO A 140 -1.33 -16.52 -10.34
CA PRO A 140 -2.29 -17.22 -11.19
C PRO A 140 -3.68 -16.57 -11.20
N LEU A 141 -4.02 -15.79 -10.17
CA LEU A 141 -5.35 -15.16 -10.04
C LEU A 141 -5.51 -13.89 -10.89
N ASN A 142 -4.41 -13.23 -11.23
CA ASN A 142 -4.47 -11.96 -11.96
C ASN A 142 -3.47 -11.89 -13.13
N GLY A 143 -2.61 -12.87 -13.32
CA GLY A 143 -1.61 -12.88 -14.39
C GLY A 143 -0.52 -11.81 -14.24
N VAL A 144 -0.47 -11.09 -13.11
CA VAL A 144 0.51 -10.04 -12.87
C VAL A 144 1.76 -10.64 -12.22
N ARG A 145 2.93 -10.23 -12.71
CA ARG A 145 4.21 -10.59 -12.12
C ARG A 145 4.41 -9.84 -10.80
N ILE A 146 4.69 -10.57 -9.74
CA ILE A 146 4.95 -10.06 -8.40
C ILE A 146 6.38 -10.42 -8.01
N HIS A 147 7.00 -9.54 -7.24
CA HIS A 147 8.31 -9.78 -6.65
C HIS A 147 8.21 -9.57 -5.14
N ASP A 148 8.30 -10.67 -4.39
CA ASP A 148 8.28 -10.64 -2.94
C ASP A 148 9.71 -10.66 -2.38
N THR A 149 9.95 -9.92 -1.30
CA THR A 149 11.23 -9.93 -0.60
C THR A 149 11.11 -10.70 0.71
N PHE A 150 12.15 -11.46 1.07
CA PHE A 150 12.20 -12.16 2.35
C PHE A 150 12.48 -11.20 3.50
N TRP A 151 11.41 -10.61 4.05
CA TRP A 151 11.50 -9.55 5.05
C TRP A 151 11.41 -10.04 6.50
N LEU A 152 10.86 -11.24 6.74
CA LEU A 152 10.58 -11.76 8.10
C LEU A 152 11.84 -11.86 8.98
N HIS A 153 12.96 -12.32 8.42
CA HIS A 153 14.22 -12.43 9.18
C HIS A 153 14.77 -11.07 9.61
N GLN A 154 14.64 -10.07 8.75
CA GLN A 154 15.06 -8.69 9.04
C GLN A 154 14.11 -8.05 10.06
N ALA A 155 12.80 -8.30 9.95
CA ALA A 155 11.80 -7.85 10.93
C ALA A 155 12.09 -8.36 12.34
N ARG A 156 12.50 -9.63 12.50
CA ARG A 156 12.94 -10.16 13.80
C ARG A 156 14.13 -9.42 14.41
N LYS A 157 14.88 -8.62 13.64
CA LYS A 157 16.04 -7.86 14.12
C LYS A 157 15.78 -6.36 14.23
N ALA A 158 14.71 -5.85 13.60
CA ALA A 158 14.36 -4.45 13.62
C ALA A 158 13.86 -4.02 15.00
N ASP A 159 13.76 -2.71 15.21
CA ASP A 159 13.11 -2.08 16.36
C ASP A 159 11.72 -1.54 15.94
N VAL A 160 11.63 -1.01 14.72
CA VAL A 160 10.39 -0.56 14.06
C VAL A 160 10.13 -1.38 12.81
N ILE A 161 8.91 -1.84 12.62
CA ILE A 161 8.50 -2.55 11.41
C ILE A 161 7.39 -1.74 10.75
N LEU A 162 7.72 -1.23 9.56
CA LEU A 162 6.84 -0.47 8.73
C LEU A 162 6.25 -1.38 7.66
N MET A 163 4.95 -1.63 7.73
CA MET A 163 4.22 -2.39 6.72
C MET A 163 3.38 -1.45 5.87
N ASN A 164 3.34 -1.78 4.58
CA ASN A 164 2.38 -1.24 3.64
C ASN A 164 2.04 -2.33 2.65
N ARG A 165 0.82 -2.37 2.16
CA ARG A 165 0.48 -3.15 1.00
C ARG A 165 -0.41 -2.29 0.14
N GLY A 166 0.12 -1.87 -1.01
CA GLY A 166 -0.67 -1.19 -2.02
C GLY A 166 -1.79 -2.10 -2.53
N PRO A 167 -2.76 -1.55 -3.29
CA PRO A 167 -3.81 -2.32 -3.93
C PRO A 167 -3.31 -3.56 -4.69
N ILE A 168 -4.17 -4.56 -4.82
CA ILE A 168 -3.93 -5.68 -5.74
C ILE A 168 -3.99 -5.10 -7.17
N PRO A 169 -2.99 -5.33 -8.02
CA PRO A 169 -3.04 -4.84 -9.40
C PRO A 169 -4.21 -5.48 -10.15
N ALA A 170 -4.77 -4.75 -11.12
CA ALA A 170 -5.82 -5.29 -11.97
C ALA A 170 -5.28 -6.49 -12.76
N PRO A 171 -6.12 -7.49 -13.07
CA PRO A 171 -5.66 -8.62 -13.86
C PRO A 171 -5.09 -8.21 -15.21
N ALA A 172 -4.02 -8.87 -15.64
CA ALA A 172 -3.30 -8.57 -16.87
C ALA A 172 -4.21 -8.58 -18.11
N TRP A 173 -5.20 -9.49 -18.13
CA TRP A 173 -6.18 -9.58 -19.22
C TRP A 173 -7.20 -8.44 -19.25
N THR A 174 -7.27 -7.59 -18.21
CA THR A 174 -8.07 -6.35 -18.30
C THR A 174 -7.45 -5.36 -19.27
N TYR A 175 -6.14 -5.44 -19.53
CA TYR A 175 -5.40 -4.62 -20.49
C TYR A 175 -5.49 -5.19 -21.91
N ASP A 176 -6.68 -5.15 -22.49
CA ASP A 176 -6.97 -5.66 -23.85
C ASP A 176 -6.60 -4.67 -24.98
N GLY A 177 -5.98 -3.53 -24.63
CA GLY A 177 -5.65 -2.45 -25.55
C GLY A 177 -6.80 -1.46 -25.82
N THR A 178 -7.99 -1.69 -25.26
CA THR A 178 -9.08 -0.72 -25.32
C THR A 178 -8.97 0.31 -24.19
N PRO A 179 -9.54 1.53 -24.35
CA PRO A 179 -9.59 2.52 -23.28
C PRO A 179 -10.42 2.08 -22.06
N GLN A 180 -11.35 1.14 -22.25
CA GLN A 180 -12.25 0.66 -21.19
C GLN A 180 -11.67 -0.56 -20.46
N GLY A 181 -10.85 -1.37 -21.13
CA GLY A 181 -10.38 -2.64 -20.64
C GLY A 181 -11.46 -3.73 -20.60
N ASN A 182 -11.02 -4.97 -20.46
CA ASN A 182 -11.91 -6.13 -20.35
C ASN A 182 -12.21 -6.50 -18.88
N TRP A 183 -13.39 -6.12 -18.38
CA TRP A 183 -13.84 -6.40 -17.01
C TRP A 183 -14.90 -7.52 -16.92
N SER A 184 -15.06 -8.30 -17.99
CA SER A 184 -16.10 -9.35 -18.08
C SER A 184 -15.94 -10.50 -17.07
N TYR A 185 -14.76 -10.68 -16.48
CA TYR A 185 -14.56 -11.74 -15.48
C TYR A 185 -15.44 -11.56 -14.23
N ILE A 186 -15.91 -10.33 -13.98
CA ILE A 186 -16.87 -10.04 -12.90
C ILE A 186 -18.23 -10.64 -13.17
N ASP A 187 -18.60 -10.84 -14.44
CA ASP A 187 -19.85 -11.48 -14.81
C ASP A 187 -19.86 -12.95 -14.38
N CYS A 188 -18.71 -13.56 -14.06
CA CYS A 188 -18.65 -14.91 -13.47
C CYS A 188 -18.82 -14.90 -11.95
N LEU A 189 -18.66 -13.75 -11.30
CA LEU A 189 -18.62 -13.61 -9.84
C LEU A 189 -19.99 -13.35 -9.22
N HIS A 190 -21.09 -13.75 -9.88
CA HIS A 190 -22.44 -13.62 -9.35
C HIS A 190 -22.48 -14.06 -7.88
N LEU A 191 -22.48 -13.09 -6.98
CA LEU A 191 -22.45 -13.26 -5.53
C LEU A 191 -23.77 -13.92 -5.14
N ASN A 192 -23.79 -15.25 -5.17
CA ASN A 192 -24.82 -16.16 -4.71
C ASN A 192 -26.27 -15.63 -4.81
N GLY A 193 -26.86 -15.80 -5.99
CA GLY A 193 -28.17 -16.46 -6.08
C GLY A 193 -29.44 -15.66 -5.85
N SER A 194 -29.42 -14.33 -5.69
CA SER A 194 -30.67 -13.56 -5.59
C SER A 194 -30.96 -12.78 -6.88
N ALA A 195 -31.94 -13.32 -7.61
CA ALA A 195 -32.63 -12.75 -8.75
C ALA A 195 -31.83 -12.67 -10.07
N THR A 196 -32.17 -13.61 -10.97
CA THR A 196 -32.18 -13.46 -12.43
C THR A 196 -33.07 -12.28 -12.85
N VAL A 197 -32.77 -11.06 -12.39
CA VAL A 197 -33.29 -9.84 -13.01
C VAL A 197 -32.55 -9.74 -14.33
N GLY A 198 -33.28 -9.80 -15.44
CA GLY A 198 -32.72 -9.91 -16.79
C GLY A 198 -31.55 -8.94 -17.02
N PHE A 199 -30.33 -9.50 -17.05
CA PHE A 199 -29.05 -8.81 -17.28
C PHE A 199 -28.89 -8.27 -18.71
N THR A 200 -29.99 -7.95 -19.41
CA THR A 200 -29.92 -7.40 -20.77
C THR A 200 -29.50 -5.93 -20.78
N THR A 201 -29.59 -5.22 -19.64
CA THR A 201 -28.99 -3.89 -19.52
C THR A 201 -27.56 -4.04 -19.03
N ARG A 202 -26.63 -4.02 -19.99
CA ARG A 202 -25.17 -3.88 -19.79
C ARG A 202 -24.90 -3.03 -18.54
N LEU A 203 -24.40 -3.67 -17.48
CA LEU A 203 -24.03 -2.98 -16.25
C LEU A 203 -23.10 -1.81 -16.60
N ASP A 204 -23.29 -0.68 -15.92
CA ASP A 204 -22.35 0.43 -16.01
C ASP A 204 -20.94 -0.10 -15.75
N THR A 205 -20.03 0.11 -16.70
CA THR A 205 -18.63 -0.34 -16.61
C THR A 205 -17.98 0.11 -15.31
N ARG A 206 -18.36 1.29 -14.79
CA ARG A 206 -17.90 1.76 -13.47
C ARG A 206 -18.30 0.81 -12.34
N LEU A 207 -19.53 0.31 -12.36
CA LEU A 207 -20.01 -0.63 -11.35
C LEU A 207 -19.28 -1.98 -11.45
N GLN A 208 -19.00 -2.46 -12.67
CA GLN A 208 -18.19 -3.67 -12.87
C GLN A 208 -16.79 -3.50 -12.27
N ILE A 209 -16.15 -2.34 -12.49
CA ILE A 209 -14.82 -2.03 -11.93
C ILE A 209 -14.85 -1.95 -10.40
N LEU A 210 -15.87 -1.34 -9.82
CA LEU A 210 -16.02 -1.27 -8.36
C LEU A 210 -16.21 -2.67 -7.75
N ASN A 211 -17.04 -3.50 -8.38
CA ASN A 211 -17.23 -4.90 -7.97
C ASN A 211 -15.94 -5.71 -8.12
N ALA A 212 -15.15 -5.45 -9.16
CA ALA A 212 -13.82 -6.04 -9.32
C ALA A 212 -12.89 -5.69 -8.17
N ALA A 213 -12.81 -4.41 -7.82
CA ALA A 213 -11.98 -3.93 -6.71
C ALA A 213 -12.41 -4.55 -5.38
N LEU A 214 -13.73 -4.64 -5.13
CA LEU A 214 -14.28 -5.25 -3.94
C LEU A 214 -13.94 -6.74 -3.88
N HIS A 215 -14.13 -7.46 -4.99
CA HIS A 215 -13.81 -8.87 -5.08
C HIS A 215 -12.33 -9.12 -4.77
N ALA A 216 -11.40 -8.42 -5.43
CA ALA A 216 -9.97 -8.56 -5.18
C ALA A 216 -9.59 -8.26 -3.71
N THR A 217 -10.26 -7.27 -3.11
CA THR A 217 -10.06 -6.94 -1.69
C THR A 217 -10.48 -8.11 -0.80
N LEU A 218 -11.67 -8.67 -1.05
CA LEU A 218 -12.27 -9.72 -0.23
C LEU A 218 -11.59 -11.10 -0.41
N THR A 219 -11.25 -11.47 -1.64
CA THR A 219 -10.77 -12.83 -1.96
C THR A 219 -9.26 -12.95 -1.98
N GLN A 220 -8.53 -11.84 -2.09
CA GLN A 220 -7.07 -11.85 -2.12
C GLN A 220 -6.46 -11.03 -0.99
N PHE A 221 -6.75 -9.74 -0.90
CA PHE A 221 -6.08 -8.86 0.07
C PHE A 221 -6.35 -9.25 1.52
N LEU A 222 -7.62 -9.43 1.92
CA LEU A 222 -7.97 -9.74 3.30
C LEU A 222 -7.47 -11.12 3.76
N PRO A 223 -7.57 -12.21 2.97
CA PRO A 223 -6.97 -13.49 3.34
C PRO A 223 -5.45 -13.41 3.51
N GLU A 224 -4.73 -12.76 2.58
CA GLU A 224 -3.28 -12.56 2.67
C GLU A 224 -2.91 -11.74 3.92
N LEU A 225 -3.66 -10.67 4.20
CA LEU A 225 -3.49 -9.84 5.38
C LEU A 225 -3.71 -10.65 6.65
N HIS A 226 -4.80 -11.39 6.75
CA HIS A 226 -5.11 -12.18 7.94
C HIS A 226 -4.06 -13.25 8.19
N GLN A 227 -3.63 -13.98 7.16
CA GLN A 227 -2.56 -14.96 7.27
C GLN A 227 -1.25 -14.29 7.75
N THR A 228 -0.94 -13.11 7.24
CA THR A 228 0.23 -12.32 7.64
C THR A 228 0.17 -11.95 9.12
N LEU A 229 -0.93 -11.32 9.53
CA LEU A 229 -1.16 -10.86 10.89
C LEU A 229 -1.18 -12.01 11.89
N ARG A 230 -1.81 -13.14 11.54
CA ARG A 230 -1.80 -14.35 12.36
C ARG A 230 -0.40 -14.91 12.53
N THR A 231 0.38 -14.98 11.46
CA THR A 231 1.76 -15.46 11.51
C THR A 231 2.61 -14.58 12.42
N ILE A 232 2.55 -13.25 12.25
CA ILE A 232 3.23 -12.27 13.11
C ILE A 232 2.81 -12.44 14.57
N TYR A 233 1.52 -12.61 14.83
CA TYR A 233 0.98 -12.79 16.19
C TYR A 233 1.44 -14.10 16.84
N THR A 234 1.67 -15.16 16.06
CA THR A 234 2.16 -16.44 16.57
C THR A 234 3.68 -16.53 16.65
N ASP A 235 4.42 -15.65 15.97
CA ASP A 235 5.88 -15.65 15.95
C ASP A 235 6.45 -15.17 17.30
N GLN A 236 7.08 -16.08 18.04
CA GLN A 236 7.62 -15.79 19.37
C GLN A 236 8.81 -14.83 19.32
N ASP A 237 9.62 -14.85 18.27
CA ASP A 237 10.82 -13.99 18.17
C ASP A 237 10.40 -12.53 18.03
N ILE A 238 9.37 -12.29 17.22
CA ILE A 238 8.75 -10.98 17.07
C ILE A 238 8.14 -10.51 18.39
N ARG A 239 7.33 -11.36 19.04
CA ARG A 239 6.62 -10.97 20.27
C ARG A 239 7.55 -10.63 21.43
N ARG A 240 8.66 -11.36 21.58
CA ARG A 240 9.63 -11.14 22.67
C ARG A 240 10.31 -9.77 22.59
N ARG A 241 10.49 -9.22 21.39
CA ARG A 241 11.25 -7.99 21.16
C ARG A 241 10.45 -6.71 21.32
N ARG A 242 9.12 -6.79 21.47
CA ARG A 242 8.23 -5.62 21.60
C ARG A 242 8.44 -4.60 20.46
N ASN A 243 8.65 -5.09 19.24
CA ASN A 243 8.77 -4.26 18.04
C ASN A 243 7.60 -3.28 17.92
N LEU A 244 7.88 -2.04 17.50
CA LEU A 244 6.84 -1.10 17.12
C LEU A 244 6.37 -1.42 15.70
N TRP A 245 5.11 -1.83 15.56
CA TRP A 245 4.51 -2.10 14.27
C TRP A 245 3.69 -0.92 13.81
N ILE A 246 4.01 -0.42 12.61
CA ILE A 246 3.29 0.66 11.97
C ILE A 246 2.83 0.14 10.62
N TRP A 247 1.53 0.22 10.37
CA TRP A 247 0.97 0.13 9.04
C TRP A 247 0.72 1.52 8.52
N HIS A 248 1.35 1.90 7.41
CA HIS A 248 1.00 3.16 6.77
C HIS A 248 -0.01 2.94 5.65
N GLY A 249 -1.05 3.78 5.60
CA GLY A 249 -2.02 3.76 4.51
C GLY A 249 -1.38 4.08 3.16
N SER A 250 -2.12 3.83 2.08
CA SER A 250 -1.77 4.40 0.78
C SER A 250 -2.28 5.84 0.73
N VAL A 251 -1.52 6.71 0.08
CA VAL A 251 -1.97 8.07 -0.19
C VAL A 251 -3.12 7.99 -1.21
N GLN A 252 -4.28 8.51 -0.83
CA GLN A 252 -5.37 8.79 -1.77
C GLN A 252 -5.27 10.27 -2.13
N CYS A 253 -4.73 10.58 -3.30
CA CYS A 253 -4.49 11.97 -3.69
C CYS A 253 -5.75 12.69 -4.20
N ASN A 254 -6.81 11.95 -4.56
CA ASN A 254 -8.00 12.52 -5.20
C ASN A 254 -9.27 12.15 -4.44
N GLU A 255 -10.04 13.17 -4.04
CA GLU A 255 -11.39 13.01 -3.45
C GLU A 255 -12.41 12.56 -4.50
N ASP A 256 -12.15 12.91 -5.77
CA ASP A 256 -12.96 12.48 -6.90
C ASP A 256 -12.27 11.29 -7.57
N PHE A 257 -12.92 10.13 -7.53
CA PHE A 257 -12.48 8.98 -8.32
C PHE A 257 -12.37 9.43 -9.78
N SER A 258 -11.15 9.43 -10.32
CA SER A 258 -10.93 9.85 -11.70
C SER A 258 -11.62 8.86 -12.63
N ALA A 259 -12.83 9.19 -13.04
CA ALA A 259 -13.65 8.28 -13.82
C ALA A 259 -13.22 8.17 -15.29
N SER A 260 -12.13 8.86 -15.67
CA SER A 260 -11.55 8.78 -17.02
C SER A 260 -10.70 7.54 -17.23
N ASP A 261 -10.16 6.93 -16.16
CA ASP A 261 -9.28 5.78 -16.25
C ASP A 261 -9.80 4.59 -15.43
N PRO A 262 -10.24 3.48 -16.07
CA PRO A 262 -10.75 2.29 -15.39
C PRO A 262 -9.82 1.71 -14.33
N TRP A 263 -8.51 1.69 -14.61
CA TRP A 263 -7.53 1.12 -13.69
C TRP A 263 -7.26 2.01 -12.48
N SER A 264 -7.28 3.33 -12.66
CA SER A 264 -7.27 4.29 -11.55
C SER A 264 -8.51 4.14 -10.67
N LEU A 265 -9.71 4.00 -11.26
CA LEU A 265 -10.93 3.73 -10.49
C LEU A 265 -10.83 2.43 -9.67
N TYR A 266 -10.33 1.36 -10.29
CA TYR A 266 -10.10 0.07 -9.63
C TYR A 266 -9.09 0.18 -8.46
N HIS A 267 -7.98 0.88 -8.69
CA HIS A 267 -6.94 1.12 -7.70
C HIS A 267 -7.46 1.94 -6.52
N ASP A 268 -8.08 3.09 -6.81
CA ASP A 268 -8.56 4.04 -5.80
C ASP A 268 -9.68 3.43 -4.96
N ALA A 269 -10.55 2.62 -5.57
CA ALA A 269 -11.58 1.89 -4.85
C ALA A 269 -10.97 0.94 -3.81
N GLN A 270 -9.92 0.19 -4.17
CA GLN A 270 -9.19 -0.65 -3.21
C GLN A 270 -8.50 0.16 -2.12
N VAL A 271 -7.83 1.28 -2.47
CA VAL A 271 -7.22 2.17 -1.45
C VAL A 271 -8.27 2.63 -0.44
N TYR A 272 -9.44 3.06 -0.92
CA TYR A 272 -10.56 3.46 -0.07
C TYR A 272 -10.98 2.32 0.87
N MET A 273 -11.17 1.11 0.33
CA MET A 273 -11.54 -0.07 1.12
C MET A 273 -10.47 -0.43 2.15
N HIS A 274 -9.20 -0.42 1.77
CA HIS A 274 -8.08 -0.70 2.68
C HIS A 274 -8.04 0.31 3.83
N ASN A 275 -8.11 1.61 3.51
CA ASN A 275 -8.13 2.68 4.52
C ASN A 275 -9.37 2.61 5.43
N TYR A 276 -10.48 2.04 4.96
CA TYR A 276 -11.68 1.81 5.76
C TYR A 276 -11.57 0.59 6.69
N ILE A 277 -10.92 -0.49 6.24
CA ILE A 277 -10.88 -1.78 6.93
C ILE A 277 -9.70 -1.87 7.91
N LEU A 278 -8.51 -1.46 7.49
CA LEU A 278 -7.27 -1.63 8.25
C LEU A 278 -7.30 -0.99 9.65
N PRO A 279 -7.82 0.24 9.86
CA PRO A 279 -7.92 0.82 11.20
C PRO A 279 -8.78 -0.01 12.17
N LYS A 280 -9.66 -0.87 11.65
CA LYS A 280 -10.51 -1.73 12.47
C LYS A 280 -9.82 -3.06 12.78
N ILE A 281 -9.07 -3.64 11.85
CA ILE A 281 -8.44 -4.95 12.05
C ILE A 281 -7.11 -4.84 12.82
N LEU A 282 -6.26 -3.88 12.45
CA LEU A 282 -4.87 -3.80 12.93
C LEU A 282 -4.72 -3.63 14.46
N PRO A 283 -5.57 -2.86 15.18
CA PRO A 283 -5.43 -2.71 16.63
C PRO A 283 -5.54 -4.03 17.40
N TYR A 284 -6.28 -5.01 16.88
CA TYR A 284 -6.39 -6.34 17.50
C TYR A 284 -5.06 -7.10 17.52
N TYR A 285 -4.14 -6.74 16.62
CA TYR A 285 -2.80 -7.30 16.52
C TYR A 285 -1.72 -6.39 17.14
N GLY A 286 -2.11 -5.28 17.78
CA GLY A 286 -1.17 -4.32 18.35
C GLY A 286 -0.41 -3.50 17.30
N ILE A 287 -0.97 -3.35 16.10
CA ILE A 287 -0.34 -2.61 15.00
C ILE A 287 -0.99 -1.23 14.90
N LEU A 288 -0.16 -0.18 14.87
CA LEU A 288 -0.61 1.19 14.70
C LEU A 288 -0.92 1.47 13.24
N PHE A 289 -2.12 1.95 12.94
CA PHE A 289 -2.44 2.46 11.60
C PHE A 289 -2.13 3.95 11.51
N LEU A 290 -1.25 4.32 10.57
CA LEU A 290 -0.91 5.71 10.26
C LEU A 290 -1.60 6.12 8.95
N PRO A 291 -2.67 6.93 9.01
CA PRO A 291 -3.31 7.44 7.80
C PRO A 291 -2.38 8.44 7.11
N LEU A 292 -2.00 8.19 5.86
CA LEU A 292 -1.24 9.16 5.05
C LEU A 292 -2.13 10.22 4.36
N ALA A 293 -3.44 10.20 4.63
CA ALA A 293 -4.44 11.01 3.94
C ALA A 293 -4.48 12.48 4.41
N GLU A 294 -3.69 12.89 5.39
CA GLU A 294 -3.62 14.31 5.74
C GLU A 294 -2.84 15.07 4.67
N ARG A 295 -3.53 15.95 3.94
CA ARG A 295 -3.02 16.83 2.87
C ARG A 295 -1.66 17.50 3.19
N GLY A 296 -1.31 17.65 4.47
CA GLY A 296 -0.01 18.15 4.92
C GLY A 296 1.18 17.24 4.54
N LEU A 297 1.04 15.92 4.67
CA LEU A 297 2.11 14.95 4.40
C LEU A 297 2.35 14.77 2.90
N CYS A 298 1.28 14.78 2.08
CA CYS A 298 1.38 14.78 0.62
C CYS A 298 2.13 16.01 0.11
N ARG A 299 1.74 17.20 0.58
CA ARG A 299 2.41 18.46 0.21
C ARG A 299 3.87 18.49 0.67
N MET A 300 4.17 17.93 1.83
CA MET A 300 5.53 17.85 2.35
C MET A 300 6.41 16.87 1.53
N LEU A 301 5.92 15.68 1.21
CA LEU A 301 6.64 14.71 0.38
C LEU A 301 6.82 15.20 -1.06
N GLU A 302 5.82 15.85 -1.64
CA GLU A 302 5.96 16.53 -2.93
C GLU A 302 7.01 17.65 -2.88
N ALA A 303 7.04 18.44 -1.79
CA ALA A 303 8.04 19.48 -1.61
C ALA A 303 9.46 18.90 -1.50
N GLN A 304 9.64 17.79 -0.78
CA GLN A 304 10.93 17.11 -0.66
C GLN A 304 11.37 16.46 -1.97
N SER A 305 10.46 15.80 -2.71
CA SER A 305 10.74 15.25 -4.03
C SER A 305 11.20 16.34 -5.01
N ARG A 306 10.49 17.48 -5.06
CA ARG A 306 10.88 18.64 -5.86
C ARG A 306 12.23 19.22 -5.43
N TYR A 307 12.55 19.20 -4.14
CA TYR A 307 13.84 19.65 -3.63
C TYR A 307 14.99 18.72 -4.07
N ALA A 308 14.78 17.40 -4.00
CA ALA A 308 15.75 16.40 -4.45
C ALA A 308 16.03 16.49 -5.95
N SER A 309 14.99 16.62 -6.80
CA SER A 309 15.16 16.79 -8.25
C SER A 309 15.89 18.08 -8.62
N ARG A 310 15.71 19.18 -7.88
CA ARG A 310 16.44 20.44 -8.14
C ARG A 310 17.92 20.35 -7.79
N ARG A 311 18.31 19.52 -6.81
CA ARG A 311 19.73 19.28 -6.51
C ARG A 311 20.42 18.47 -7.60
N LEU A 312 19.73 17.48 -8.17
CA LEU A 312 20.25 16.66 -9.27
C LEU A 312 20.48 17.46 -10.57
N HIS A 313 19.76 18.55 -10.80
CA HIS A 313 19.97 19.42 -11.95
C HIS A 313 21.00 20.55 -11.73
N ARG A 314 21.55 20.68 -10.52
CA ARG A 314 22.55 21.70 -10.18
C ARG A 314 23.95 21.11 -9.92
N ALA A 315 24.08 19.80 -9.93
CA ALA A 315 25.35 19.08 -9.91
C ALA A 315 25.68 18.63 -11.34
#